data_AF-A0A9P4TQV3-F1
#
_entry.id   AF-A0A9P4TQV3-F1
#
_cell.length_a   1.000
_cell.length_b   1.000
_cell.length_c   1.000
_cell.angle_alpha   90.00
_cell.angle_beta   90.00
_cell.angle_gamma   90.00
#
_symmetry.space_group_name_H-M   'P 1'
#
loop_
_entity.id
_entity.type
_entity.pdbx_description
1 polymer ?
#
loop_
_entity_poly.entity_id
_entity_poly.type
_entity_poly.pdbx_seq_one_letter_code
_entity_poly.pdbx_strand_id
1 'polypeptide(L)'
;MSALNAAAATFAPAPTQAQALASLLAFGPQRIAMTTERDNASASPDQPAFLRGVRFNPSNTTEWYEVVLPYVSECTVIIASTTDVTYAAAMFGSTALPDLYNAITKVELPGFYWFNGVDLNRQHNPYMQLLRRLPNLRELSFAMHPGGLTTQRWHEREMHEIEPTDPERAKERILRSPQQVINSYELDALFSCQSLHRLRLEYVESPIINHFCPSGNPEDILNNIKAYLQQGFATRSMQVTVE
;
A
#
# COMPACT_ATOMS: atom_id res chain seq x y z
N MET A 1 -32.70 19.24 50.89
CA MET A 1 -32.47 18.13 49.94
C MET A 1 -32.47 18.73 48.54
N SER A 2 -31.32 19.16 48.04
CA SER A 2 -31.21 19.70 46.67
C SER A 2 -31.29 18.56 45.66
N ALA A 3 -32.28 18.61 44.78
CA ALA A 3 -32.38 17.72 43.64
C ALA A 3 -31.32 18.13 42.61
N LEU A 4 -30.36 17.23 42.36
CA LEU A 4 -29.44 17.30 41.23
C LEU A 4 -30.23 17.05 39.95
N ASN A 5 -30.62 18.13 39.26
CA ASN A 5 -31.08 18.08 37.87
C ASN A 5 -29.87 17.76 36.98
N ALA A 6 -29.54 16.48 36.83
CA ALA A 6 -28.67 16.01 35.77
C ALA A 6 -29.47 16.06 34.45
N ALA A 7 -29.47 17.23 33.81
CA ALA A 7 -29.95 17.34 32.43
C ALA A 7 -29.06 16.44 31.58
N ALA A 8 -29.64 15.36 31.04
CA ALA A 8 -28.96 14.50 30.08
C ALA A 8 -28.45 15.37 28.94
N ALA A 9 -27.16 15.24 28.60
CA ALA A 9 -26.59 15.93 27.46
C ALA A 9 -27.43 15.57 26.22
N THR A 10 -28.13 16.56 25.67
CA THR A 10 -28.85 16.43 24.41
C THR A 10 -27.81 16.21 23.32
N PHE A 11 -27.61 14.96 22.93
CA PHE A 11 -26.77 14.62 21.77
C PHE A 11 -27.38 15.31 20.55
N ALA A 12 -26.56 16.07 19.83
CA ALA A 12 -26.96 16.66 18.56
C ALA A 12 -27.45 15.53 17.62
N PRO A 13 -28.52 15.76 16.84
CA PRO A 13 -28.98 14.78 15.87
C PRO A 13 -27.84 14.43 14.91
N ALA A 14 -27.77 13.16 14.51
CA ALA A 14 -26.80 12.72 13.53
C ALA A 14 -26.94 13.54 12.24
N PRO A 15 -25.83 13.93 11.59
CA PRO A 15 -25.88 14.71 10.36
C PRO A 15 -26.69 13.97 9.29
N THR A 16 -27.46 14.71 8.51
CA THR A 16 -28.14 14.14 7.34
C THR A 16 -27.12 13.73 6.28
N GLN A 17 -27.49 12.84 5.35
CA GLN A 17 -26.61 12.42 4.26
C GLN A 17 -26.11 13.60 3.42
N ALA A 18 -26.97 14.59 3.14
CA ALA A 18 -26.58 15.81 2.43
C ALA A 18 -25.56 16.65 3.21
N GLN A 19 -25.70 16.75 4.54
CA GLN A 19 -24.73 17.45 5.39
C GLN A 19 -23.40 16.70 5.45
N ALA A 20 -23.44 15.36 5.53
CA ALA A 20 -22.25 14.51 5.49
C ALA A 20 -21.50 14.66 4.16
N LEU A 21 -22.22 14.64 3.03
CA LEU A 21 -21.64 14.81 1.70
C LEU A 21 -21.03 16.20 1.51
N ALA A 22 -21.75 17.26 1.88
CA ALA A 22 -21.20 18.62 1.82
C ALA A 22 -19.92 18.76 2.67
N SER A 23 -19.90 18.12 3.84
CA SER A 23 -18.73 18.09 4.73
C SER A 23 -17.58 17.24 4.18
N LEU A 24 -17.87 16.20 3.40
CA LEU A 24 -16.86 15.39 2.72
C LEU A 24 -16.19 16.20 1.62
N LEU A 25 -16.99 16.78 0.73
CA LEU A 25 -16.51 17.54 -0.44
C LEU A 25 -15.74 18.80 -0.04
N ALA A 26 -16.14 19.47 1.05
CA ALA A 26 -15.48 20.67 1.54
C ALA A 26 -14.00 20.46 1.95
N PHE A 27 -13.60 19.22 2.26
CA PHE A 27 -12.22 18.93 2.65
C PHE A 27 -11.29 18.66 1.44
N GLY A 28 -11.85 18.50 0.24
CA GLY A 28 -11.08 18.17 -0.96
C GLY A 28 -10.40 16.78 -0.91
N PRO A 29 -9.56 16.46 -1.90
CA PRO A 29 -8.88 15.17 -1.99
C PRO A 29 -7.97 14.90 -0.79
N GLN A 30 -8.05 13.69 -0.24
CA GLN A 30 -7.36 13.30 0.98
C GLN A 30 -6.33 12.19 0.75
N ARG A 31 -5.41 12.08 1.70
CA ARG A 31 -4.53 10.92 1.88
C ARG A 31 -5.15 10.01 2.93
N ILE A 32 -5.63 8.86 2.52
CA ILE A 32 -6.41 7.94 3.35
C ILE A 32 -5.49 6.83 3.83
N ALA A 33 -5.03 6.92 5.07
CA ALA A 33 -4.21 5.88 5.69
C ALA A 33 -5.08 4.74 6.21
N MET A 34 -4.90 3.54 5.66
CA MET A 34 -5.64 2.34 6.08
C MET A 34 -5.36 1.95 7.53
N THR A 35 -4.18 2.29 8.05
CA THR A 35 -3.86 2.12 9.47
C THR A 35 -4.83 2.93 10.35
N THR A 36 -5.09 4.20 10.00
CA THR A 36 -6.03 5.06 10.73
C THR A 36 -7.46 4.54 10.63
N GLU A 37 -7.87 4.08 9.44
CA GLU A 37 -9.20 3.50 9.23
C GLU A 37 -9.40 2.24 10.07
N ARG A 38 -8.38 1.36 10.11
CA ARG A 38 -8.39 0.10 10.84
C ARG A 38 -8.33 0.29 12.36
N ASP A 39 -7.55 1.24 12.85
CA ASP A 39 -7.34 1.46 14.28
C ASP A 39 -8.44 2.35 14.92
N ASN A 40 -9.41 2.81 14.14
CA ASN A 40 -10.57 3.52 14.65
C ASN A 40 -11.40 2.60 15.57
N ALA A 41 -11.88 3.12 16.71
CA ALA A 41 -12.69 2.37 17.66
C ALA A 41 -13.98 1.79 17.05
N SER A 42 -14.50 2.45 16.00
CA SER A 42 -15.65 1.98 15.21
C SER A 42 -15.25 1.53 13.80
N ALA A 43 -14.02 1.00 13.63
CA ALA A 43 -13.54 0.53 12.34
C ALA A 43 -14.49 -0.52 11.75
N SER A 44 -14.96 -0.25 10.54
CA SER A 44 -15.78 -1.16 9.75
C SER A 44 -15.43 -1.00 8.28
N PRO A 45 -15.06 -2.09 7.58
CA PRO A 45 -14.85 -2.05 6.14
C PRO A 45 -16.07 -1.59 5.34
N ASP A 46 -17.28 -1.72 5.89
CA ASP A 46 -18.53 -1.32 5.23
C ASP A 46 -18.87 0.16 5.46
N GLN A 47 -18.21 0.82 6.43
CA GLN A 47 -18.50 2.19 6.84
C GLN A 47 -17.19 2.93 7.17
N PRO A 48 -16.32 3.17 6.17
CA PRO A 48 -15.04 3.80 6.40
C PRO A 48 -15.20 5.23 6.90
N ALA A 49 -14.35 5.60 7.85
CA ALA A 49 -14.41 6.88 8.54
C ALA A 49 -14.12 8.05 7.59
N PHE A 50 -13.26 7.86 6.58
CA PHE A 50 -12.97 8.91 5.59
C PHE A 50 -14.21 9.34 4.77
N LEU A 51 -15.23 8.49 4.62
CA LEU A 51 -16.50 8.87 3.99
C LEU A 51 -17.43 9.66 4.93
N ARG A 52 -17.08 9.80 6.21
CA ARG A 52 -17.75 10.67 7.19
C ARG A 52 -19.26 10.46 7.29
N GLY A 53 -19.68 9.21 7.21
CA GLY A 53 -21.09 8.83 7.30
C GLY A 53 -21.87 8.93 6.00
N VAL A 54 -21.24 9.33 4.88
CA VAL A 54 -21.81 9.12 3.54
C VAL A 54 -21.92 7.62 3.27
N ARG A 55 -23.11 7.18 2.86
CA ARG A 55 -23.43 5.78 2.60
C ARG A 55 -24.05 5.62 1.24
N PHE A 56 -23.85 4.47 0.62
CA PHE A 56 -24.58 4.12 -0.58
C PHE A 56 -26.10 4.08 -0.29
N ASN A 57 -26.87 4.81 -1.10
CA ASN A 57 -28.33 4.85 -1.03
C ASN A 57 -28.92 4.29 -2.33
N PRO A 58 -29.54 3.09 -2.31
CA PRO A 58 -30.13 2.49 -3.50
C PRO A 58 -31.23 3.35 -4.16
N SER A 59 -31.88 4.22 -3.40
CA SER A 59 -32.91 5.14 -3.90
C SER A 59 -32.33 6.39 -4.57
N ASN A 60 -31.02 6.65 -4.43
CA ASN A 60 -30.30 7.76 -5.04
C ASN A 60 -28.88 7.31 -5.42
N THR A 61 -28.78 6.42 -6.40
CA THR A 61 -27.49 5.90 -6.86
C THR A 61 -26.64 6.97 -7.54
N THR A 62 -27.26 7.98 -8.14
CA THR A 62 -26.60 9.09 -8.83
C THR A 62 -25.59 9.80 -7.93
N GLU A 63 -25.96 10.10 -6.69
CA GLU A 63 -25.04 10.73 -5.73
C GLU A 63 -23.77 9.90 -5.52
N TRP A 64 -23.91 8.59 -5.42
CA TRP A 64 -22.77 7.69 -5.23
C TRP A 64 -21.85 7.67 -6.45
N TYR A 65 -22.41 7.41 -7.64
CA TYR A 65 -21.62 7.19 -8.86
C TYR A 65 -21.11 8.48 -9.50
N GLU A 66 -21.83 9.60 -9.36
CA GLU A 66 -21.47 10.87 -10.00
C GLU A 66 -20.77 11.85 -9.06
N VAL A 67 -20.81 11.64 -7.75
CA VAL A 67 -20.20 12.55 -6.77
C VAL A 67 -19.21 11.84 -5.86
N VAL A 68 -19.63 10.78 -5.16
CA VAL A 68 -18.78 10.12 -4.14
C VAL A 68 -17.62 9.37 -4.78
N LEU A 69 -17.87 8.49 -5.74
CA LEU A 69 -16.80 7.71 -6.39
C LEU A 69 -15.78 8.62 -7.13
N PRO A 70 -16.21 9.66 -7.88
CA PRO A 70 -15.29 10.63 -8.44
C PRO A 70 -14.42 11.32 -7.38
N TYR A 71 -15.00 11.73 -6.25
CA TYR A 71 -14.22 12.28 -5.13
C TYR A 71 -13.17 11.28 -4.59
N VAL A 72 -13.55 10.02 -4.39
CA VAL A 72 -12.62 8.97 -3.95
C VAL A 72 -11.49 8.77 -4.97
N SER A 73 -11.79 8.90 -6.26
CA SER A 73 -10.80 8.79 -7.34
C SER A 73 -9.73 9.86 -7.36
N GLU A 74 -9.92 10.96 -6.64
CA GLU A 74 -8.89 12.00 -6.49
C GLU A 74 -7.97 11.74 -5.29
N CYS A 75 -8.44 10.93 -4.33
CA CYS A 75 -7.74 10.61 -3.09
C CYS A 75 -6.59 9.61 -3.29
N THR A 76 -5.64 9.61 -2.35
CA THR A 76 -4.52 8.65 -2.32
C THR A 76 -4.71 7.68 -1.17
N VAL A 77 -4.76 6.39 -1.46
CA VAL A 77 -4.85 5.34 -0.43
C VAL A 77 -3.44 4.93 0.01
N ILE A 78 -3.16 5.00 1.31
CA ILE A 78 -1.87 4.62 1.89
C ILE A 78 -2.02 3.29 2.63
N ILE A 79 -1.22 2.30 2.23
CA ILE A 79 -1.22 0.94 2.78
C ILE A 79 0.19 0.63 3.29
N ALA A 80 0.39 0.74 4.60
CA ALA A 80 1.72 0.61 5.20
C ALA A 80 2.08 -0.84 5.56
N SER A 81 1.09 -1.69 5.80
CA SER A 81 1.32 -3.06 6.30
C SER A 81 0.44 -4.10 5.59
N THR A 82 0.78 -5.39 5.77
CA THR A 82 -0.06 -6.50 5.29
C THR A 82 -1.42 -6.56 6.01
N THR A 83 -1.48 -6.06 7.24
CA THR A 83 -2.74 -5.93 7.98
C THR A 83 -3.64 -4.88 7.35
N ASP A 84 -3.04 -3.77 6.89
CA ASP A 84 -3.75 -2.76 6.11
C ASP A 84 -4.22 -3.30 4.76
N VAL A 85 -3.42 -4.13 4.08
CA VAL A 85 -3.84 -4.83 2.85
C VAL A 85 -5.11 -5.64 3.09
N THR A 86 -5.17 -6.37 4.20
CA THR A 86 -6.33 -7.21 4.54
C THR A 86 -7.58 -6.36 4.79
N TYR A 87 -7.43 -5.26 5.53
CA TYR A 87 -8.53 -4.33 5.79
C TYR A 87 -9.00 -3.62 4.50
N ALA A 88 -8.07 -3.13 3.69
CA ALA A 88 -8.36 -2.50 2.40
C ALA A 88 -9.07 -3.46 1.45
N ALA A 89 -8.62 -4.71 1.35
CA ALA A 89 -9.26 -5.73 0.52
C ALA A 89 -10.72 -5.99 0.94
N ALA A 90 -11.00 -6.04 2.25
CA ALA A 90 -12.36 -6.19 2.77
C ALA A 90 -13.22 -4.97 2.43
N MET A 91 -12.68 -3.76 2.58
CA MET A 91 -13.38 -2.51 2.28
C MET A 91 -13.69 -2.37 0.79
N PHE A 92 -12.72 -2.67 -0.07
CA PHE A 92 -12.88 -2.62 -1.53
C PHE A 92 -13.83 -3.69 -2.07
N GLY A 93 -13.96 -4.81 -1.36
CA GLY A 93 -14.91 -5.88 -1.67
C GLY A 93 -16.27 -5.74 -0.98
N SER A 94 -16.50 -4.66 -0.22
CA SER A 94 -17.74 -4.47 0.54
C SER A 94 -18.94 -4.27 -0.39
N THR A 95 -20.03 -5.01 -0.14
CA THR A 95 -21.30 -4.80 -0.83
C THR A 95 -22.01 -3.52 -0.40
N ALA A 96 -21.62 -2.94 0.75
CA ALA A 96 -22.14 -1.65 1.21
C ALA A 96 -21.51 -0.46 0.47
N LEU A 97 -20.38 -0.69 -0.21
CA LEU A 97 -19.60 0.30 -0.95
C LEU A 97 -19.43 -0.16 -2.40
N PRO A 98 -20.54 -0.27 -3.16
CA PRO A 98 -20.49 -0.83 -4.50
C PRO A 98 -19.52 -0.04 -5.38
N ASP A 99 -18.70 -0.79 -6.12
CA ASP A 99 -17.69 -0.27 -7.06
C ASP A 99 -16.61 0.64 -6.45
N LEU A 100 -16.42 0.61 -5.12
CA LEU A 100 -15.36 1.38 -4.48
C LEU A 100 -13.96 1.05 -5.03
N TYR A 101 -13.69 -0.23 -5.29
CA TYR A 101 -12.42 -0.68 -5.88
C TYR A 101 -12.15 -0.05 -7.26
N ASN A 102 -13.19 0.30 -8.03
CA ASN A 102 -13.07 1.00 -9.31
C ASN A 102 -12.68 2.48 -9.13
N ALA A 103 -12.99 3.06 -7.97
CA ALA A 103 -12.63 4.45 -7.67
C ALA A 103 -11.20 4.60 -7.15
N ILE A 104 -10.48 3.52 -6.84
CA ILE A 104 -9.11 3.63 -6.32
C ILE A 104 -8.12 3.84 -7.46
N THR A 105 -7.63 5.07 -7.63
CA THR A 105 -6.70 5.44 -8.71
C THR A 105 -5.28 5.71 -8.26
N LYS A 106 -5.05 6.00 -6.97
CA LYS A 106 -3.72 6.32 -6.41
C LYS A 106 -3.45 5.51 -5.16
N VAL A 107 -2.35 4.77 -5.14
CA VAL A 107 -1.94 3.94 -4.00
C VAL A 107 -0.49 4.22 -3.63
N GLU A 108 -0.22 4.32 -2.33
CA GLU A 108 1.14 4.38 -1.78
C GLU A 108 1.38 3.26 -0.80
N LEU A 109 2.51 2.58 -0.95
CA LEU A 109 2.94 1.46 -0.12
C LEU A 109 4.26 1.81 0.61
N PRO A 110 4.26 2.75 1.56
CA PRO A 110 5.48 3.22 2.21
C PRO A 110 6.17 2.14 3.05
N GLY A 111 5.44 1.11 3.49
CA GLY A 111 5.99 -0.03 4.23
C GLY A 111 6.16 -1.30 3.40
N PHE A 112 6.13 -1.20 2.06
CA PHE A 112 6.29 -2.34 1.16
C PHE A 112 7.56 -3.16 1.44
N TYR A 113 8.67 -2.49 1.78
CA TYR A 113 9.95 -3.14 2.07
C TYR A 113 9.95 -4.04 3.32
N TRP A 114 8.96 -3.95 4.21
CA TRP A 114 8.80 -4.89 5.33
C TRP A 114 8.33 -6.27 4.88
N PHE A 115 7.88 -6.39 3.64
CA PHE A 115 7.60 -7.68 3.03
C PHE A 115 8.90 -8.44 2.74
N ASN A 116 9.10 -9.58 3.40
CA ASN A 116 10.31 -10.41 3.25
C ASN A 116 10.39 -11.17 1.91
N GLY A 117 9.39 -11.05 1.04
CA GLY A 117 9.31 -11.78 -0.21
C GLY A 117 8.36 -12.98 -0.20
N VAL A 118 8.12 -13.52 -1.39
CA VAL A 118 7.51 -14.83 -1.65
C VAL A 118 8.54 -15.91 -1.34
N ASP A 119 8.14 -16.88 -0.54
CA ASP A 119 8.96 -18.00 -0.07
C ASP A 119 8.04 -19.23 0.18
N LEU A 120 8.59 -20.35 0.64
CA LEU A 120 7.87 -21.63 0.81
C LEU A 120 6.53 -21.50 1.57
N ASN A 121 6.45 -20.61 2.56
CA ASN A 121 5.26 -20.41 3.38
C ASN A 121 4.32 -19.30 2.87
N ARG A 122 4.70 -18.61 1.79
CA ARG A 122 3.92 -17.50 1.23
C ARG A 122 4.03 -17.51 -0.29
N GLN A 123 3.01 -18.07 -0.93
CA GLN A 123 2.98 -18.25 -2.38
C GLN A 123 2.85 -16.94 -3.17
N HIS A 124 2.31 -15.88 -2.56
CA HIS A 124 2.05 -14.61 -3.22
C HIS A 124 2.35 -13.40 -2.34
N ASN A 125 2.71 -12.28 -2.97
CA ASN A 125 2.84 -10.97 -2.36
C ASN A 125 1.44 -10.33 -2.23
N PRO A 126 0.90 -10.19 -1.02
CA PRO A 126 -0.47 -9.69 -0.82
C PRO A 126 -0.66 -8.25 -1.32
N TYR A 127 0.39 -7.41 -1.30
CA TYR A 127 0.34 -6.08 -1.87
C TYR A 127 0.08 -6.14 -3.38
N MET A 128 0.85 -6.96 -4.09
CA MET A 128 0.70 -7.14 -5.54
C MET A 128 -0.66 -7.76 -5.90
N GLN A 129 -1.13 -8.73 -5.13
CA GLN A 129 -2.45 -9.33 -5.36
C GLN A 129 -3.60 -8.33 -5.16
N LEU A 130 -3.46 -7.39 -4.21
CA LEU A 130 -4.42 -6.30 -4.04
C LEU A 130 -4.39 -5.36 -5.25
N LEU A 131 -3.21 -4.88 -5.66
CA LEU A 131 -3.07 -3.93 -6.77
C LEU A 131 -3.64 -4.46 -8.09
N ARG A 132 -3.45 -5.76 -8.38
CA ARG A 132 -4.03 -6.42 -9.57
C ARG A 132 -5.56 -6.37 -9.63
N ARG A 133 -6.23 -6.14 -8.49
CA ARG A 133 -7.70 -6.05 -8.40
C ARG A 133 -8.20 -4.61 -8.52
N LEU A 134 -7.33 -3.63 -8.74
CA LEU A 134 -7.68 -2.22 -8.89
C LEU A 134 -7.62 -1.85 -10.38
N PRO A 135 -8.72 -1.97 -11.14
CA PRO A 135 -8.70 -1.84 -12.60
C PRO A 135 -8.35 -0.42 -13.08
N ASN A 136 -8.63 0.60 -12.25
CA ASN A 136 -8.40 2.00 -12.56
C ASN A 136 -7.20 2.60 -11.81
N LEU A 137 -6.29 1.76 -11.29
CA LEU A 137 -5.06 2.24 -10.66
C LEU A 137 -4.20 2.99 -11.68
N ARG A 138 -3.92 4.27 -11.43
CA ARG A 138 -3.16 5.19 -12.30
C ARG A 138 -1.81 5.56 -11.74
N GLU A 139 -1.71 5.72 -10.42
CA GLU A 139 -0.47 6.10 -9.74
C GLU A 139 -0.16 5.11 -8.61
N LEU A 140 1.06 4.60 -8.61
CA LEU A 140 1.58 3.73 -7.57
C LEU A 140 2.92 4.25 -7.07
N SER A 141 3.08 4.39 -5.75
CA SER A 141 4.40 4.55 -5.11
C SER A 141 4.64 3.39 -4.16
N PHE A 142 5.85 2.83 -4.15
CA PHE A 142 6.26 1.91 -3.09
C PHE A 142 7.73 2.05 -2.74
N ALA A 143 8.04 1.81 -1.47
CA ALA A 143 9.39 1.92 -0.95
C ALA A 143 10.13 0.59 -0.97
N MET A 144 11.38 0.61 -1.42
CA MET A 144 12.32 -0.51 -1.38
C MET A 144 13.48 -0.18 -0.45
N HIS A 145 13.85 -1.14 0.39
CA HIS A 145 14.99 -1.04 1.30
C HIS A 145 16.13 -1.94 0.78
N PRO A 146 17.41 -1.55 0.91
CA PRO A 146 18.55 -2.35 0.44
C PRO A 146 18.61 -3.76 1.06
N GLY A 147 18.00 -3.95 2.24
CA GLY A 147 17.82 -5.28 2.84
C GLY A 147 17.06 -6.25 1.94
N GLY A 148 16.09 -5.80 1.14
CA GLY A 148 15.34 -6.62 0.18
C GLY A 148 16.07 -6.83 -1.16
N LEU A 149 17.09 -6.01 -1.43
CA LEU A 149 17.94 -6.07 -2.64
C LEU A 149 19.22 -6.89 -2.40
N THR A 150 19.43 -7.34 -1.16
CA THR A 150 20.61 -8.08 -0.72
C THR A 150 20.21 -9.37 -0.02
N THR A 151 21.13 -10.31 0.10
CA THR A 151 20.97 -11.52 0.90
C THR A 151 22.21 -11.75 1.76
N GLN A 152 22.12 -12.60 2.77
CA GLN A 152 23.30 -13.02 3.52
C GLN A 152 24.28 -13.71 2.58
N ARG A 153 25.57 -13.41 2.76
CA ARG A 153 26.66 -14.05 2.01
C ARG A 153 26.82 -15.51 2.40
N TRP A 154 26.68 -15.79 3.68
CA TRP A 154 26.92 -17.08 4.29
C TRP A 154 25.59 -17.75 4.63
N HIS A 155 25.54 -19.08 4.55
CA HIS A 155 24.40 -19.83 5.06
C HIS A 155 24.40 -19.84 6.60
N GLU A 156 23.26 -20.11 7.23
CA GLU A 156 23.08 -20.04 8.69
C GLU A 156 24.16 -20.83 9.46
N ARG A 157 24.49 -22.04 9.01
CA ARG A 157 25.54 -22.85 9.62
C ARG A 157 26.92 -22.18 9.53
N GLU A 158 27.28 -21.65 8.36
CA GLU A 158 28.56 -20.97 8.15
C GLU A 158 28.62 -19.67 8.96
N MET A 159 27.51 -18.93 9.04
CA MET A 159 27.41 -17.74 9.90
C MET A 159 27.74 -18.08 11.35
N HIS A 160 27.15 -19.15 11.90
CA HIS A 160 27.42 -19.58 13.27
C HIS A 160 28.87 -20.05 13.51
N GLU A 161 29.51 -20.60 12.49
CA GLU A 161 30.93 -21.00 12.58
C GLU A 161 31.87 -19.77 12.54
N ILE A 162 31.50 -18.72 11.80
CA ILE A 162 32.30 -17.49 11.64
C ILE A 162 32.10 -16.53 12.82
N GLU A 163 30.86 -16.34 13.28
CA GLU A 163 30.46 -15.33 14.27
C GLU A 163 31.31 -15.27 15.55
N PRO A 164 31.77 -16.39 16.16
CA PRO A 164 32.62 -16.35 17.35
C PRO A 164 34.00 -15.73 17.12
N THR A 165 34.49 -15.76 15.87
CA THR A 165 35.83 -15.31 15.49
C THR A 165 35.83 -14.00 14.73
N ASP A 166 34.79 -13.74 13.93
CA ASP A 166 34.65 -12.55 13.10
C ASP A 166 33.16 -12.18 12.92
N PRO A 167 32.56 -11.54 13.94
CA PRO A 167 31.13 -11.22 13.94
C PRO A 167 30.73 -10.19 12.88
N GLU A 168 31.66 -9.37 12.39
CA GLU A 168 31.37 -8.40 11.33
C GLU A 168 31.30 -9.10 9.97
N ARG A 169 32.25 -10.00 9.68
CA ARG A 169 32.22 -10.80 8.45
C ARG A 169 31.02 -11.74 8.38
N ALA A 170 30.57 -12.27 9.53
CA ALA A 170 29.36 -13.09 9.59
C ALA A 170 28.10 -12.36 9.10
N LYS A 171 28.06 -11.02 9.20
CA LYS A 171 26.94 -10.17 8.75
C LYS A 171 27.04 -9.74 7.30
N GLU A 172 28.10 -10.13 6.58
CA GLU A 172 28.29 -9.73 5.18
C GLU A 172 27.10 -10.13 4.31
N ARG A 173 26.76 -9.22 3.40
CA ARG A 173 25.67 -9.34 2.46
C ARG A 173 26.21 -9.25 1.04
N ILE A 174 25.51 -9.93 0.15
CA ILE A 174 25.75 -9.88 -1.29
C ILE A 174 24.50 -9.35 -2.00
N LEU A 175 24.70 -8.73 -3.16
CA LEU A 175 23.59 -8.27 -4.00
C LEU A 175 22.78 -9.47 -4.50
N ARG A 176 21.46 -9.35 -4.48
CA ARG A 176 20.58 -10.27 -5.21
C ARG A 176 20.60 -9.90 -6.68
N SER A 177 20.42 -10.88 -7.56
CA SER A 177 20.15 -10.58 -8.97
C SER A 177 18.82 -9.85 -9.13
N PRO A 178 18.65 -8.98 -10.15
CA PRO A 178 17.39 -8.31 -10.42
C PRO A 178 16.21 -9.30 -10.53
N GLN A 179 16.43 -10.45 -11.19
CA GLN A 179 15.39 -11.48 -11.35
C GLN A 179 14.95 -12.09 -10.02
N GLN A 180 15.89 -12.32 -9.08
CA GLN A 180 15.53 -12.81 -7.75
C GLN A 180 14.65 -11.80 -7.01
N VAL A 181 14.94 -10.51 -7.12
CA VAL A 181 14.13 -9.46 -6.50
C VAL A 181 12.75 -9.38 -7.15
N ILE A 182 12.68 -9.37 -8.49
CA ILE A 182 11.43 -9.36 -9.26
C ILE A 182 10.52 -10.52 -8.84
N ASN A 183 11.06 -11.74 -8.79
CA ASN A 183 10.30 -12.93 -8.40
C ASN A 183 9.87 -12.87 -6.94
N SER A 184 10.79 -12.48 -6.05
CA SER A 184 10.55 -12.38 -4.60
C SER A 184 9.44 -11.40 -4.27
N TYR A 185 9.31 -10.31 -5.02
CA TYR A 185 8.30 -9.30 -4.79
C TYR A 185 7.09 -9.39 -5.73
N GLU A 186 7.06 -10.38 -6.64
CA GLU A 186 6.08 -10.52 -7.71
C GLU A 186 5.86 -9.24 -8.53
N LEU A 187 6.94 -8.52 -8.88
CA LEU A 187 6.81 -7.21 -9.55
C LEU A 187 6.14 -7.30 -10.93
N ASP A 188 6.15 -8.48 -11.56
CA ASP A 188 5.45 -8.76 -12.82
C ASP A 188 3.94 -8.54 -12.74
N ALA A 189 3.38 -8.64 -11.53
CA ALA A 189 1.97 -8.35 -11.26
C ALA A 189 1.56 -6.95 -11.72
N LEU A 190 2.47 -5.98 -11.66
CA LEU A 190 2.21 -4.59 -12.04
C LEU A 190 1.83 -4.44 -13.51
N PHE A 191 2.28 -5.35 -14.37
CA PHE A 191 1.90 -5.36 -15.78
C PHE A 191 0.42 -5.71 -16.02
N SER A 192 -0.31 -6.17 -14.99
CA SER A 192 -1.76 -6.36 -15.07
C SER A 192 -2.54 -5.06 -14.81
N CYS A 193 -1.89 -4.00 -14.33
CA CYS A 193 -2.53 -2.73 -13.99
C CYS A 193 -2.65 -1.86 -15.26
N GLN A 194 -3.63 -2.15 -16.11
CA GLN A 194 -3.75 -1.55 -17.45
C GLN A 194 -3.87 -0.02 -17.46
N SER A 195 -4.42 0.56 -16.39
CA SER A 195 -4.60 2.01 -16.26
C SER A 195 -3.39 2.73 -15.64
N LEU A 196 -2.32 2.00 -15.30
CA LEU A 196 -1.18 2.59 -14.63
C LEU A 196 -0.45 3.55 -15.57
N HIS A 197 -0.12 4.74 -15.07
CA HIS A 197 0.59 5.79 -15.81
C HIS A 197 1.85 6.26 -15.09
N ARG A 198 1.89 6.14 -13.76
CA ARG A 198 3.03 6.54 -12.94
C ARG A 198 3.35 5.47 -11.93
N LEU A 199 4.62 5.08 -11.90
CA LEU A 199 5.19 4.19 -10.91
C LEU A 199 6.41 4.85 -10.26
N ARG A 200 6.34 5.11 -8.96
CA ARG A 200 7.44 5.67 -8.18
C ARG A 200 8.07 4.60 -7.30
N LEU A 201 9.37 4.39 -7.43
CA LEU A 201 10.15 3.52 -6.57
C LEU A 201 10.96 4.37 -5.59
N GLU A 202 10.58 4.36 -4.33
CA GLU A 202 11.29 5.10 -3.28
C GLU A 202 12.41 4.23 -2.71
N TYR A 203 13.66 4.72 -2.72
CA TYR A 203 14.78 4.02 -2.09
C TYR A 203 14.96 4.50 -0.65
N VAL A 204 14.89 3.58 0.31
CA VAL A 204 15.17 3.86 1.72
C VAL A 204 16.64 3.58 1.98
N GLU A 205 17.45 4.62 2.14
CA GLU A 205 18.86 4.47 2.44
C GLU A 205 19.08 3.78 3.79
N SER A 206 20.04 2.86 3.85
CA SER A 206 20.40 2.15 5.07
C SER A 206 21.92 2.04 5.20
N PRO A 207 22.55 2.92 6.01
CA PRO A 207 24.00 2.89 6.22
C PRO A 207 24.49 1.53 6.73
N ILE A 208 23.68 0.86 7.57
CA ILE A 208 24.00 -0.46 8.13
C ILE A 208 24.11 -1.51 7.03
N ILE A 209 23.12 -1.59 6.13
CA ILE A 209 23.15 -2.59 5.05
C ILE A 209 24.28 -2.27 4.06
N ASN A 210 24.50 -0.99 3.76
CA ASN A 210 25.59 -0.57 2.87
C ASN A 210 26.96 -0.92 3.46
N HIS A 211 27.17 -0.71 4.77
CA HIS A 211 28.39 -1.11 5.49
C HIS A 211 28.67 -2.61 5.35
N PHE A 212 27.62 -3.44 5.47
CA PHE A 212 27.75 -4.89 5.35
C PHE A 212 27.65 -5.42 3.91
N CYS A 213 27.61 -4.57 2.88
CA CYS A 213 27.57 -4.98 1.48
C CYS A 213 28.88 -4.61 0.76
N PRO A 214 30.00 -5.31 1.02
CA PRO A 214 31.31 -4.92 0.52
C PRO A 214 31.47 -5.10 -1.01
N SER A 215 30.56 -5.82 -1.66
CA SER A 215 30.68 -6.25 -3.06
C SER A 215 29.60 -5.68 -3.98
N GLY A 216 29.35 -4.38 -3.89
CA GLY A 216 28.51 -3.63 -4.83
C GLY A 216 27.51 -2.67 -4.18
N ASN A 217 26.79 -1.91 -4.99
CA ASN A 217 25.79 -0.94 -4.52
C ASN A 217 24.36 -1.50 -4.72
N PRO A 218 23.55 -1.66 -3.65
CA PRO A 218 22.16 -2.08 -3.79
C PRO A 218 21.31 -1.17 -4.69
N GLU A 219 21.68 0.11 -4.80
CA GLU A 219 21.01 1.06 -5.71
C GLU A 219 21.11 0.63 -7.19
N ASP A 220 22.19 -0.05 -7.58
CA ASP A 220 22.34 -0.57 -8.95
C ASP A 220 21.27 -1.63 -9.24
N ILE A 221 20.88 -2.44 -8.25
CA ILE A 221 19.79 -3.40 -8.38
C ILE A 221 18.46 -2.68 -8.54
N LEU A 222 18.22 -1.60 -7.79
CA LEU A 222 17.01 -0.79 -7.96
C LEU A 222 16.93 -0.18 -9.37
N ASN A 223 18.03 0.37 -9.88
CA ASN A 223 18.09 0.93 -11.24
C ASN A 223 17.81 -0.14 -12.31
N ASN A 224 18.32 -1.36 -12.13
CA ASN A 224 18.00 -2.49 -13.00
C ASN A 224 16.51 -2.88 -12.95
N ILE A 225 15.89 -2.83 -11.77
CA ILE A 225 14.44 -3.08 -11.61
C ILE A 225 13.63 -1.97 -12.31
N LYS A 226 14.04 -0.70 -12.20
CA LYS A 226 13.39 0.40 -12.94
C LYS A 226 13.43 0.15 -14.43
N ALA A 227 14.59 -0.18 -14.98
CA ALA A 227 14.75 -0.50 -16.40
C ALA A 227 13.89 -1.70 -16.83
N TYR A 228 13.86 -2.76 -16.01
CA TYR A 228 13.01 -3.93 -16.24
C TYR A 228 11.52 -3.56 -16.34
N LEU A 229 11.02 -2.76 -15.40
CA LEU A 229 9.62 -2.33 -15.37
C LEU A 229 9.29 -1.44 -16.58
N GLN A 230 10.16 -0.47 -16.90
CA GLN A 230 10.00 0.39 -18.08
C GLN A 230 9.89 -0.45 -19.37
N GLN A 231 10.80 -1.40 -19.57
CA GLN A 231 10.79 -2.27 -20.74
C GLN A 231 9.55 -3.17 -20.76
N GLY A 232 9.15 -3.72 -19.60
CA GLY A 232 7.99 -4.60 -19.48
C GLY A 232 6.67 -3.90 -19.77
N PHE A 233 6.51 -2.64 -19.37
CA PHE A 233 5.37 -1.80 -19.75
C PHE A 233 5.40 -1.46 -21.25
N ALA A 234 6.55 -1.04 -21.78
CA ALA A 234 6.69 -0.70 -23.20
C ALA A 234 6.36 -1.89 -24.12
N THR A 235 6.78 -3.10 -23.76
CA THR A 235 6.48 -4.35 -24.49
C THR A 235 4.97 -4.63 -24.56
N ARG A 236 4.20 -4.12 -23.60
CA ARG A 236 2.73 -4.23 -23.54
C ARG A 236 2.02 -3.00 -24.11
N SER A 237 2.75 -2.11 -24.77
CA SER A 237 2.25 -0.84 -25.30
C SER A 237 1.64 0.07 -24.23
N MET A 238 2.10 -0.05 -22.98
CA MET A 238 1.69 0.81 -21.88
C MET A 238 2.68 1.97 -21.74
N GLN A 239 2.15 3.19 -21.59
CA GLN A 239 2.95 4.39 -21.32
C GLN A 239 2.97 4.65 -19.82
N VAL A 240 4.00 4.14 -19.15
CA VAL A 240 4.18 4.29 -17.70
C VAL A 240 5.50 5.00 -17.42
N THR A 241 5.44 6.13 -16.71
CA THR A 241 6.62 6.79 -16.16
C THR A 241 7.08 6.04 -14.93
N VAL A 242 8.26 5.42 -14.99
CA VAL A 242 8.90 4.75 -13.85
C VAL A 242 10.02 5.64 -13.33
N GLU A 243 9.87 6.14 -12.10
CA GLU A 243 10.78 7.11 -11.45
C GLU A 243 11.32 6.62 -10.12
#